data_AF-A0A8I0AIH5-F1
#
_entry.id   AF-A0A8I0AIH5-F1
#
_cell.length_a   1.000
_cell.length_b   1.000
_cell.length_c   1.000
_cell.angle_alpha   90.00
_cell.angle_beta   90.00
_cell.angle_gamma   90.00
#
_symmetry.space_group_name_H-M   'P 1'
#
loop_
_entity.id
_entity.type
_entity.pdbx_description
1 polymer ?
#
loop_
_entity_poly.entity_id
_entity_poly.type
_entity_poly.pdbx_seq_one_letter_code
_entity_poly.pdbx_strand_id
1 'polypeptide(L)'
;MEHSNIIGPIFNDFLGLYTGKKPVGIQELIQKYDRHPVLMGLLSNMNSIIYVDAEKVMHEIYPIYKKYRHRALDDSVWKDIVESAETLEKKWNGNLWVRRVILNLVNELDRESQEVQKAATGEMQENLKQKAA
;
A
#
# COMPACT_ATOMS: atom_id res chain seq x y z
N MET A 1 17.81 0.51 2.63
CA MET A 1 16.83 1.41 3.28
C MET A 1 16.24 2.31 2.21
N GLU A 2 14.90 2.43 2.16
CA GLU A 2 14.04 3.32 1.32
C GLU A 2 12.91 2.66 0.49
N HIS A 3 12.55 1.38 0.71
CA HIS A 3 11.26 0.87 0.16
C HIS A 3 10.01 1.55 0.78
N SER A 4 10.20 2.25 1.90
CA SER A 4 9.20 2.86 2.76
C SER A 4 8.45 4.07 2.19
N ASN A 5 8.97 4.71 1.14
CA ASN A 5 8.49 6.04 0.71
C ASN A 5 7.98 6.14 -0.73
N ILE A 6 7.89 5.03 -1.46
CA ILE A 6 7.52 5.03 -2.88
C ILE A 6 6.00 4.97 -3.12
N ILE A 7 5.20 4.55 -2.13
CA ILE A 7 3.73 4.42 -2.28
C ILE A 7 3.04 5.76 -2.55
N GLY A 8 3.43 6.81 -1.83
CA GLY A 8 2.90 8.17 -2.07
C GLY A 8 3.19 8.67 -3.49
N PRO A 9 4.45 8.63 -3.96
CA PRO A 9 4.81 8.88 -5.35
C PRO A 9 4.00 8.06 -6.37
N ILE A 10 3.84 6.74 -6.15
CA ILE A 10 3.02 5.88 -7.01
C ILE A 10 1.59 6.40 -7.11
N PHE A 11 0.95 6.72 -5.98
CA PHE A 11 -0.41 7.28 -5.94
C PHE A 11 -0.51 8.59 -6.72
N ASN A 12 0.43 9.51 -6.49
CA ASN A 12 0.45 10.82 -7.14
C ASN A 12 0.70 10.75 -8.64
N ASP A 13 1.50 9.80 -9.11
CA ASP A 13 1.76 9.61 -10.53
C ASP A 13 0.62 8.89 -11.23
N PHE A 14 0.03 7.87 -10.60
CA PHE A 14 -1.18 7.24 -11.10
C PHE A 14 -2.33 8.24 -11.22
N LEU A 15 -2.58 9.10 -10.22
CA LEU A 15 -3.60 10.13 -10.32
C LEU A 15 -3.31 11.11 -11.45
N GLY A 16 -2.05 11.56 -11.58
CA GLY A 16 -1.66 12.44 -12.68
C GLY A 16 -1.89 11.82 -14.06
N LEU A 17 -1.61 10.52 -14.22
CA LEU A 17 -1.95 9.74 -15.41
C LEU A 17 -3.48 9.68 -15.61
N TYR A 18 -4.22 9.25 -14.58
CA TYR A 18 -5.66 9.01 -14.64
C TYR A 18 -6.45 10.28 -14.99
N THR A 19 -6.06 11.43 -14.42
CA THR A 19 -6.73 12.71 -14.68
C THR A 19 -6.20 13.42 -15.93
N GLY A 20 -5.20 12.87 -16.62
CA GLY A 20 -4.52 13.53 -17.74
C GLY A 20 -3.76 14.80 -17.35
N LYS A 21 -3.47 15.02 -16.06
CA LYS A 21 -2.76 16.21 -15.57
C LYS A 21 -1.24 16.08 -15.70
N LYS A 22 -0.72 14.86 -15.84
CA LYS A 22 0.70 14.58 -16.10
C LYS A 22 0.85 13.90 -17.46
N PRO A 23 1.76 14.38 -18.33
CA PRO A 23 2.05 13.74 -19.60
C PRO A 23 2.98 12.54 -19.38
N VAL A 24 2.46 11.49 -18.74
CA VAL A 24 3.21 10.26 -18.44
C VAL A 24 2.46 9.06 -19.00
N GLY A 25 3.17 8.11 -19.59
CA GLY A 25 2.60 6.89 -20.14
C GLY A 25 2.53 5.74 -19.13
N ILE A 26 1.64 4.76 -19.37
CA ILE A 26 1.55 3.54 -18.54
C ILE A 26 2.89 2.78 -18.52
N GLN A 27 3.52 2.61 -19.68
CA GLN A 27 4.83 1.94 -19.81
C GLN A 27 5.91 2.67 -19.00
N GLU A 28 5.92 3.99 -19.03
CA GLU A 28 6.87 4.81 -18.29
C GLU A 28 6.70 4.65 -16.78
N LEU A 29 5.46 4.63 -16.27
CA LEU A 29 5.20 4.35 -14.85
C LEU A 29 5.66 2.94 -14.45
N ILE A 30 5.36 1.94 -15.28
CA ILE A 30 5.75 0.55 -15.02
C ILE A 30 7.27 0.43 -14.92
N GLN A 31 8.01 1.10 -15.80
CA GLN A 31 9.47 1.13 -15.77
C GLN A 31 10.00 1.91 -14.56
N LYS A 32 9.46 3.11 -14.30
CA LYS A 32 9.87 3.97 -13.19
C LYS A 32 9.78 3.27 -11.83
N TYR A 33 8.72 2.48 -11.63
CA TYR A 33 8.44 1.80 -10.37
C TYR A 33 8.77 0.31 -10.42
N ASP A 34 9.50 -0.15 -11.43
CA ASP A 34 9.91 -1.56 -11.60
C ASP A 34 8.77 -2.56 -11.33
N ARG A 35 7.62 -2.35 -11.98
CA ARG A 35 6.40 -3.18 -11.81
C ARG A 35 5.94 -3.33 -10.35
N HIS A 36 6.13 -2.31 -9.51
CA HIS A 36 5.74 -2.35 -8.10
C HIS A 36 4.31 -2.88 -7.91
N PRO A 37 4.05 -3.83 -6.98
CA PRO A 37 2.74 -4.46 -6.82
C PRO A 37 1.59 -3.46 -6.63
N VAL A 38 1.81 -2.39 -5.86
CA VAL A 38 0.81 -1.32 -5.68
C VAL A 38 0.46 -0.60 -6.99
N LEU A 39 1.45 -0.30 -7.84
CA LEU A 39 1.19 0.28 -9.16
C LEU A 39 0.41 -0.70 -10.05
N MET A 40 0.84 -1.96 -10.08
CA MET A 40 0.15 -3.00 -10.87
C MET A 40 -1.29 -3.20 -10.38
N GLY A 41 -1.52 -3.06 -9.08
CA GLY A 41 -2.83 -3.02 -8.46
C GLY A 41 -3.71 -1.88 -8.99
N LEU A 42 -3.18 -0.65 -8.97
CA LEU A 42 -3.87 0.55 -9.46
C LEU A 42 -4.22 0.45 -10.96
N LEU A 43 -3.35 -0.17 -11.77
CA LEU A 43 -3.55 -0.38 -13.21
C LEU A 43 -4.46 -1.58 -13.55
N SER A 44 -4.86 -2.38 -12.57
CA SER A 44 -5.73 -3.53 -12.78
C SER A 44 -7.20 -3.17 -12.55
N ASN A 45 -8.14 -3.96 -13.08
CA ASN A 45 -9.58 -3.70 -12.93
C ASN A 45 -10.04 -2.29 -13.39
N MET A 46 -9.31 -1.66 -14.33
CA MET A 46 -9.60 -0.31 -14.81
C MET A 46 -11.02 -0.16 -15.36
N ASN A 47 -11.63 -1.22 -15.89
CA ASN A 47 -13.02 -1.18 -16.34
C ASN A 47 -14.03 -0.87 -15.20
N SER A 48 -13.66 -1.09 -13.94
CA SER A 48 -14.50 -0.76 -12.79
C SER A 48 -14.22 0.62 -12.19
N ILE A 49 -13.12 1.28 -12.57
CA ILE A 49 -12.76 2.60 -12.03
C ILE A 49 -13.78 3.67 -12.44
N ILE A 50 -14.42 3.50 -13.61
CA ILE A 50 -15.39 4.44 -14.18
C ILE A 50 -16.66 4.60 -13.33
N TYR A 51 -16.90 3.70 -12.38
CA TYR A 51 -18.07 3.71 -11.51
C TYR A 51 -17.82 4.40 -10.17
N VAL A 52 -16.61 4.94 -9.95
CA VAL A 52 -16.22 5.61 -8.71
C VAL A 52 -15.48 6.90 -9.00
N ASP A 53 -15.44 7.80 -8.01
CA ASP A 53 -14.54 8.93 -8.02
C ASP A 53 -13.16 8.45 -7.55
N ALA A 54 -12.26 8.16 -8.49
CA ALA A 54 -10.95 7.58 -8.20
C ALA A 54 -10.08 8.51 -7.33
N GLU A 55 -10.15 9.82 -7.55
CA GLU A 55 -9.41 10.80 -6.75
C GLU A 55 -9.88 10.75 -5.30
N LYS A 56 -11.20 10.78 -5.09
CA LYS A 56 -11.79 10.65 -3.75
C LYS A 56 -11.47 9.30 -3.09
N VAL A 57 -11.60 8.18 -3.81
CA VAL A 57 -11.24 6.86 -3.30
C VAL A 57 -9.79 6.84 -2.82
N MET A 58 -8.85 7.34 -3.62
CA MET A 58 -7.43 7.32 -3.26
C MET A 58 -7.13 8.20 -2.04
N HIS A 59 -7.79 9.36 -1.93
CA HIS A 59 -7.70 10.21 -0.75
C HIS A 59 -8.28 9.58 0.52
N GLU A 60 -9.24 8.66 0.39
CA GLU A 60 -9.82 7.94 1.53
C GLU A 60 -9.01 6.70 1.92
N ILE A 61 -8.44 5.98 0.96
CA ILE A 61 -7.64 4.77 1.23
C ILE A 61 -6.24 5.14 1.76
N TYR A 62 -5.56 6.13 1.15
CA TYR A 62 -4.15 6.43 1.47
C TYR A 62 -3.88 6.73 2.97
N PRO A 63 -4.76 7.45 3.70
CA PRO A 63 -4.61 7.65 5.14
C PRO A 63 -4.52 6.36 5.95
N ILE A 64 -5.19 5.28 5.54
CA ILE A 64 -5.11 3.97 6.22
C ILE A 64 -3.68 3.45 6.13
N TYR A 65 -3.11 3.38 4.92
CA TYR A 65 -1.71 2.99 4.74
C TYR A 65 -0.76 3.89 5.54
N LYS A 66 -0.96 5.21 5.48
CA LYS A 66 -0.11 6.17 6.19
C LYS A 66 -0.15 5.99 7.71
N LYS A 67 -1.30 5.60 8.28
CA LYS A 67 -1.46 5.40 9.73
C LYS A 67 -0.64 4.22 10.25
N TYR A 68 -0.49 3.17 9.44
CA TYR A 68 0.06 1.88 9.90
C TYR A 68 1.43 1.52 9.30
N ARG A 69 1.95 2.28 8.33
CA ARG A 69 3.27 2.02 7.72
C ARG A 69 4.45 2.12 8.70
N HIS A 70 5.53 1.40 8.42
CA HIS A 70 6.83 1.42 9.15
C HIS A 70 6.76 0.99 10.62
N ARG A 71 5.88 0.05 10.96
CA ARG A 71 5.80 -0.51 12.31
C ARG A 71 5.43 -1.98 12.27
N ALA A 72 5.79 -2.70 13.33
CA ALA A 72 5.21 -4.00 13.60
C ALA A 72 3.70 -3.84 13.86
N LEU A 73 2.93 -4.76 13.30
CA LEU A 73 1.48 -4.84 13.44
C LEU A 73 1.15 -6.06 14.31
N ASP A 74 0.47 -5.80 15.42
CA ASP A 74 -0.10 -6.83 16.29
C ASP A 74 -1.54 -7.16 15.89
N ASP A 75 -2.15 -8.14 16.54
CA ASP A 75 -3.50 -8.61 16.24
C ASP A 75 -4.57 -7.51 16.38
N SER A 76 -4.39 -6.58 17.33
CA SER A 76 -5.33 -5.47 17.53
C SER A 76 -5.25 -4.49 16.37
N VAL A 77 -4.04 -4.15 15.93
CA VAL A 77 -3.82 -3.27 14.78
C VAL A 77 -4.32 -3.94 13.49
N TRP A 78 -4.10 -5.25 13.34
CA TRP A 78 -4.62 -6.00 12.20
C TRP A 78 -6.14 -5.98 12.13
N LYS A 79 -6.81 -6.15 13.27
CA LYS A 79 -8.27 -6.03 13.34
C LYS A 79 -8.73 -4.65 12.89
N ASP A 80 -8.11 -3.58 13.37
CA ASP A 80 -8.44 -2.21 12.95
C ASP A 80 -8.24 -1.98 11.44
N ILE A 81 -7.18 -2.55 10.85
CA ILE A 81 -6.91 -2.48 9.40
C ILE A 81 -8.02 -3.17 8.61
N VAL A 82 -8.40 -4.39 9.01
CA VAL A 82 -9.45 -5.17 8.35
C VAL A 82 -10.80 -4.46 8.44
N GLU A 83 -11.17 -3.95 9.62
CA GLU A 83 -12.42 -3.20 9.80
C GLU A 83 -12.45 -1.92 8.94
N SER A 84 -11.32 -1.22 8.82
CA SER A 84 -11.19 -0.03 7.96
C SER A 84 -11.32 -0.40 6.48
N ALA A 85 -10.70 -1.51 6.06
CA ALA A 85 -10.76 -2.03 4.70
C ALA A 85 -12.20 -2.44 4.32
N GLU A 86 -12.90 -3.16 5.20
CA GLU A 86 -14.31 -3.53 4.99
C GLU A 86 -15.22 -2.30 4.90
N THR A 87 -15.00 -1.30 5.75
CA THR A 87 -15.80 -0.08 5.74
C THR A 87 -15.68 0.66 4.40
N LEU A 88 -14.46 0.78 3.87
CA LEU A 88 -14.24 1.38 2.55
C LEU A 88 -14.82 0.52 1.42
N GLU A 89 -14.65 -0.79 1.49
CA GLU A 89 -15.20 -1.72 0.50
C GLU A 89 -16.73 -1.61 0.41
N LYS A 90 -17.42 -1.61 1.56
CA LYS A 90 -18.88 -1.41 1.63
C LYS A 90 -19.30 -0.04 1.13
N LYS A 91 -18.58 1.03 1.53
CA LYS A 91 -18.86 2.41 1.11
C LYS A 91 -18.83 2.58 -0.41
N TRP A 92 -17.94 1.86 -1.08
CA TRP A 92 -17.79 1.89 -2.53
C TRP A 92 -18.48 0.70 -3.23
N ASN A 93 -19.53 0.14 -2.61
CA ASN A 93 -20.40 -0.91 -3.17
C ASN A 93 -19.64 -2.13 -3.69
N GLY A 94 -18.54 -2.51 -3.04
CA GLY A 94 -17.73 -3.66 -3.44
C GLY A 94 -17.06 -3.51 -4.81
N ASN A 95 -16.81 -2.28 -5.25
CA ASN A 95 -16.13 -1.99 -6.51
C ASN A 95 -14.79 -2.75 -6.63
N LEU A 96 -14.59 -3.45 -7.75
CA LEU A 96 -13.45 -4.35 -7.96
C LEU A 96 -12.09 -3.62 -7.98
N TRP A 97 -12.05 -2.39 -8.48
CA TRP A 97 -10.85 -1.56 -8.46
C TRP A 97 -10.54 -1.13 -7.02
N VAL A 98 -11.54 -0.63 -6.29
CA VAL A 98 -11.39 -0.22 -4.88
C VAL A 98 -10.89 -1.38 -4.01
N ARG A 99 -11.51 -2.56 -4.11
CA ARG A 99 -11.07 -3.78 -3.40
C ARG A 99 -9.61 -4.11 -3.69
N ARG A 100 -9.20 -4.01 -4.95
CA ARG A 100 -7.83 -4.30 -5.36
C ARG A 100 -6.82 -3.30 -4.83
N VAL A 101 -7.15 -2.00 -4.80
CA VAL A 101 -6.26 -0.98 -4.22
C VAL A 101 -6.06 -1.21 -2.72
N ILE A 102 -7.15 -1.47 -2.00
CA ILE A 102 -7.13 -1.78 -0.56
C ILE A 102 -6.23 -3.00 -0.31
N LEU A 103 -6.46 -4.11 -1.02
CA LEU A 103 -5.68 -5.34 -0.84
C LEU A 103 -4.18 -5.14 -1.07
N ASN A 104 -3.79 -4.39 -2.10
CA ASN A 104 -2.37 -4.16 -2.36
C ASN A 104 -1.70 -3.31 -1.27
N LEU A 105 -2.42 -2.35 -0.68
CA LEU A 105 -1.88 -1.58 0.43
C LEU A 105 -1.82 -2.40 1.73
N VAL A 106 -2.81 -3.25 1.98
CA VAL A 106 -2.77 -4.18 3.12
C VAL A 106 -1.60 -5.15 3.00
N ASN A 107 -1.33 -5.68 1.81
CA ASN A 107 -0.16 -6.53 1.56
C ASN A 107 1.16 -5.78 1.76
N GLU A 108 1.22 -4.49 1.39
CA GLU A 108 2.39 -3.65 1.64
C GLU A 108 2.63 -3.45 3.14
N LEU A 109 1.56 -3.20 3.92
CA LEU A 109 1.62 -3.12 5.38
C LEU A 109 2.10 -4.42 6.02
N ASP A 110 1.63 -5.57 5.52
CA ASP A 110 2.09 -6.88 5.99
C ASP A 110 3.60 -7.06 5.73
N ARG A 111 4.05 -6.74 4.51
CA ARG A 111 5.47 -6.82 4.15
C ARG A 111 6.33 -5.93 5.07
N GLU A 112 5.95 -4.67 5.24
CA GLU A 112 6.66 -3.72 6.12
C GLU A 112 6.69 -4.21 7.58
N SER A 113 5.57 -4.74 8.08
CA SER A 113 5.49 -5.31 9.44
C SER A 113 6.47 -6.47 9.63
N GLN A 114 6.49 -7.41 8.67
CA GLN A 114 7.40 -8.55 8.70
C GLN A 114 8.87 -8.13 8.64
N GLU A 115 9.20 -7.10 7.86
CA GLU A 115 10.56 -6.53 7.79
C GLU A 115 10.98 -5.96 9.16
N VAL A 116 10.12 -5.19 9.82
CA VAL A 116 10.38 -4.62 11.15
C VAL A 116 10.55 -5.72 12.21
N GLN A 117 9.70 -6.74 12.20
CA GLN A 117 9.79 -7.87 13.14
C GLN A 117 11.07 -8.68 12.94
N LYS A 118 11.47 -8.93 11.68
CA LYS A 118 12.73 -9.63 11.35
C LYS A 118 13.95 -8.84 11.81
N ALA A 119 13.97 -7.52 11.62
CA ALA A 119 15.05 -6.66 12.08
C ALA A 119 15.20 -6.72 13.61
N ALA A 120 14.08 -6.58 14.34
CA ALA A 120 14.09 -6.67 15.82
C ALA A 120 14.57 -8.04 16.32
N THR A 121 14.16 -9.12 15.66
CA THR A 121 14.59 -10.48 16.02
C THR A 121 16.09 -10.69 15.74
N GLY A 122 16.60 -10.19 14.62
CA GLY A 122 18.01 -10.27 14.26
C GLY A 122 18.92 -9.51 15.23
N GLU A 123 18.52 -8.28 15.60
CA GLU A 123 19.24 -7.48 16.60
C GLU A 123 19.26 -8.16 17.97
N MET A 124 18.15 -8.77 18.38
CA MET A 124 18.08 -9.50 19.65
C MET A 124 19.02 -10.71 19.65
N GLN A 125 19.09 -11.47 18.56
CA GLN A 125 19.98 -12.63 18.44
C GLN A 125 21.46 -12.23 18.47
N GLU A 126 21.84 -11.13 17.81
CA GLU A 126 23.22 -10.64 17.79
C GLU A 126 23.66 -10.15 19.17
N ASN A 127 22.80 -9.41 19.87
CA ASN A 127 23.05 -8.94 21.24
C ASN A 127 23.22 -10.11 22.23
N LEU A 128 22.49 -11.21 22.06
CA LEU A 128 22.64 -12.41 22.89
C LEU A 128 23.97 -13.13 22.65
N LYS A 129 24.43 -13.21 21.39
CA LYS A 129 25.74 -13.80 21.04
C LYS A 129 26.90 -13.00 21.64
N GLN A 130 26.85 -11.68 21.57
CA GLN A 130 27.89 -10.81 22.12
C GLN A 130 27.99 -10.86 23.64
N LYS A 131 26.87 -11.08 24.34
CA LYS A 131 26.85 -11.26 25.81
C LYS A 131 27.32 -12.64 26.27
N ALA A 132 27.36 -13.61 25.36
CA ALA A 132 27.77 -14.99 25.64
C ALA A 132 29.25 -15.26 25.26
N ALA A 133 29.95 -14.28 24.70
CA ALA A 133 31.37 -14.29 24.37
C ALA A 133 32.18 -13.51 25.42
#